data_AF-A0A926E5D8-F1
#
_entry.id   AF-A0A926E5D8-F1
#
_cell.length_a   1.000
_cell.length_b   1.000
_cell.length_c   1.000
_cell.angle_alpha   90.00
_cell.angle_beta   90.00
_cell.angle_gamma   90.00
#
_symmetry.space_group_name_H-M   'P 1'
#
loop_
_entity.id
_entity.type
_entity.pdbx_description
1 polymer ?
#
loop_
_entity_poly.entity_id
_entity_poly.type
_entity_poly.pdbx_seq_one_letter_code
_entity_poly.pdbx_strand_id
1 'polypeptide(L)'
;MQTGSTGIKVFKGSVEIKTQKAEETVKEGKTADIVKSDISISDLEAESLNDFNIDKALIADKDGHHLCFSKDDINKVTAGRKKQIEKTEKEEEDHKREVIEAGEKGLSSDSKTSGISEKINTCTIQIRCDSILSNMESLKAGKERFVPSNGVILASSAVEFRDGETGFDVLKRACSSAGIQLEYSYTPAYGSYYIEGINNLYEFDCGSRSGWMYTVNGWAPNYGCSSYEMKKGDVIVWNYTCNGI
;
A
#
# COMPACT_ATOMS: atom_id res chain seq x y z
N MET A 1 8.60 12.67 -23.05
CA MET A 1 8.38 11.27 -23.49
C MET A 1 7.82 10.51 -22.31
N GLN A 2 6.64 9.91 -22.44
CA GLN A 2 5.97 9.19 -21.36
C GLN A 2 6.64 7.83 -21.18
N THR A 3 7.30 7.60 -20.05
CA THR A 3 7.92 6.30 -19.73
C THR A 3 7.10 5.65 -18.64
N GLY A 4 5.91 5.16 -19.01
CA GLY A 4 5.12 4.28 -18.17
C GLY A 4 5.77 2.90 -18.11
N SER A 5 5.70 2.25 -16.95
CA SER A 5 5.95 0.82 -16.83
C SER A 5 4.61 0.08 -16.84
N THR A 6 4.48 -0.96 -17.65
CA THR A 6 3.24 -1.76 -17.76
C THR A 6 3.56 -3.20 -17.42
N GLY A 7 2.92 -3.72 -16.37
CA GLY A 7 2.97 -5.13 -16.02
C GLY A 7 1.78 -5.89 -16.65
N ILE A 8 2.05 -6.99 -17.33
CA ILE A 8 1.06 -7.86 -17.97
C ILE A 8 1.16 -9.24 -17.35
N LYS A 9 0.08 -9.70 -16.70
CA LYS A 9 -0.02 -11.05 -16.11
C LYS A 9 -0.89 -11.94 -17.01
N VAL A 10 -0.35 -13.04 -17.51
CA VAL A 10 -1.07 -13.94 -18.44
C VAL A 10 -1.58 -15.16 -17.69
N PHE A 11 -2.83 -15.08 -17.24
CA PHE A 11 -3.48 -16.17 -16.51
C PHE A 11 -3.93 -17.33 -17.41
N LYS A 12 -4.12 -17.07 -18.71
CA LYS A 12 -4.56 -18.05 -19.70
C LYS A 12 -4.13 -17.65 -21.10
N GLY A 13 -3.73 -18.62 -21.93
CA GLY A 13 -3.42 -18.40 -23.35
C GLY A 13 -2.08 -17.68 -23.56
N SER A 14 -2.06 -16.65 -24.41
CA SER A 14 -0.84 -15.88 -24.67
C SER A 14 -1.17 -14.45 -25.07
N VAL A 15 -0.25 -13.53 -24.77
CA VAL A 15 -0.32 -12.12 -25.17
C VAL A 15 0.94 -11.77 -25.95
N GLU A 16 0.78 -11.21 -27.15
CA GLU A 16 1.88 -10.64 -27.92
C GLU A 16 2.09 -9.19 -27.50
N ILE A 17 3.33 -8.86 -27.14
CA ILE A 17 3.76 -7.52 -26.76
C ILE A 17 4.72 -7.02 -27.84
N LYS A 18 4.38 -5.88 -28.44
CA LYS A 18 5.25 -5.17 -29.39
C LYS A 18 5.65 -3.83 -28.80
N THR A 19 6.95 -3.59 -28.66
CA THR A 19 7.53 -2.29 -28.34
C THR A 19 8.34 -1.78 -29.54
N GLN A 20 8.92 -0.57 -29.41
CA GLN A 20 9.80 -0.03 -30.45
C GLN A 20 11.11 -0.82 -30.62
N LYS A 21 11.47 -1.68 -29.67
CA LYS A 21 12.75 -2.42 -29.67
C LYS A 21 12.60 -3.94 -29.71
N ALA A 22 11.47 -4.47 -29.23
CA ALA A 22 11.29 -5.91 -29.05
C ALA A 22 9.84 -6.32 -29.35
N GLU A 23 9.69 -7.56 -29.81
CA GLU A 23 8.42 -8.23 -29.98
C GLU A 23 8.52 -9.57 -29.27
N GLU A 24 7.68 -9.79 -28.26
CA GLU A 24 7.73 -10.99 -27.41
C GLU A 24 6.33 -11.55 -27.20
N THR A 25 6.25 -12.88 -27.14
CA THR A 25 5.00 -13.60 -26.81
C THR A 25 5.07 -14.08 -25.37
N VAL A 26 4.24 -13.50 -24.51
CA VAL A 26 4.10 -13.90 -23.11
C VAL A 26 3.05 -14.99 -23.01
N LYS A 27 3.47 -16.18 -22.59
CA LYS A 27 2.60 -17.35 -22.46
C LYS A 27 1.92 -17.39 -21.11
N GLU A 28 0.88 -18.20 -21.01
CA GLU A 28 0.21 -18.58 -19.77
C GLU A 28 1.20 -18.93 -18.66
N GLY A 29 0.92 -18.45 -17.45
CA GLY A 29 1.78 -18.63 -16.28
C GLY A 29 3.01 -17.73 -16.27
N LYS A 30 3.09 -16.73 -17.15
CA LYS A 30 4.15 -15.72 -17.17
C LYS A 30 3.61 -14.32 -16.87
N THR A 31 4.48 -13.48 -16.35
CA THR A 31 4.28 -12.04 -16.27
C THR A 31 5.33 -11.33 -17.11
N ALA A 32 4.95 -10.18 -17.67
CA ALA A 32 5.87 -9.33 -18.40
C ALA A 32 5.85 -7.90 -17.87
N ASP A 33 7.01 -7.39 -17.53
CA ASP A 33 7.21 -6.00 -17.11
C ASP A 33 7.84 -5.23 -18.28
N ILE A 34 7.09 -4.27 -18.79
CA ILE A 34 7.52 -3.39 -19.88
C ILE A 34 8.01 -2.09 -19.26
N VAL A 35 9.27 -1.73 -19.46
CA VAL A 35 9.82 -0.44 -19.06
C VAL A 35 10.37 0.25 -20.29
N LYS A 36 9.74 1.38 -20.70
CA LYS A 36 10.02 2.08 -21.96
C LYS A 36 9.79 1.20 -23.19
N SER A 37 10.83 0.53 -23.69
CA SER A 37 10.76 -0.40 -24.82
C SER A 37 11.41 -1.75 -24.52
N ASP A 38 11.92 -1.91 -23.30
CA ASP A 38 12.52 -3.16 -22.86
C ASP A 38 11.45 -4.01 -22.18
N ILE A 39 11.47 -5.32 -22.47
CA ILE A 39 10.50 -6.31 -21.97
C ILE A 39 11.25 -7.30 -21.08
N SER A 40 10.79 -7.48 -19.83
CA SER A 40 11.26 -8.51 -18.91
C SER A 40 10.16 -9.54 -18.71
N ILE A 41 10.45 -10.83 -18.87
CA ILE A 41 9.49 -11.92 -18.66
C ILE A 41 9.96 -12.78 -17.49
N SER A 42 9.05 -13.08 -16.56
CA SER A 42 9.29 -13.96 -15.41
C SER A 42 8.10 -14.90 -15.18
N ASP A 43 8.29 -15.89 -14.31
CA ASP A 43 7.22 -16.79 -13.88
C ASP A 43 6.19 -16.02 -13.07
N LEU A 44 4.91 -16.25 -13.38
CA LEU A 44 3.82 -15.72 -12.57
C LEU A 44 3.67 -16.63 -11.35
N GLU A 45 3.98 -16.10 -10.19
CA GLU A 45 3.85 -16.82 -8.92
C GLU A 45 2.52 -16.46 -8.25
N ALA A 46 1.80 -17.46 -7.73
CA ALA A 46 0.54 -17.23 -7.04
C ALA A 46 0.70 -16.29 -5.83
N GLU A 47 1.85 -16.35 -5.15
CA GLU A 47 2.19 -15.51 -4.00
C GLU A 47 2.29 -14.02 -4.37
N SER A 48 2.63 -13.71 -5.64
CA SER A 48 2.71 -12.34 -6.18
C SER A 48 1.36 -11.72 -6.55
N LEU A 49 0.26 -12.49 -6.42
CA LEU A 49 -1.09 -12.02 -6.78
C LEU A 49 -1.66 -11.14 -5.66
N ASN A 50 -1.99 -9.90 -5.96
CA ASN A 50 -2.79 -9.07 -5.04
C ASN A 50 -4.24 -9.57 -4.95
N ASP A 51 -5.01 -9.04 -4.00
CA ASP A 51 -6.37 -9.50 -3.74
C ASP A 51 -7.32 -9.31 -4.94
N PHE A 52 -7.09 -8.28 -5.76
CA PHE A 52 -7.83 -8.09 -7.01
C PHE A 52 -7.58 -9.23 -8.00
N ASN A 53 -6.32 -9.61 -8.22
CA ASN A 53 -5.96 -10.72 -9.11
C ASN A 53 -6.49 -12.05 -8.56
N ILE A 54 -6.49 -12.23 -7.23
CA ILE A 54 -7.07 -13.41 -6.57
C ILE A 54 -8.59 -13.45 -6.78
N ASP A 55 -9.30 -12.33 -6.58
CA ASP A 55 -10.75 -12.26 -6.80
C ASP A 55 -11.11 -12.54 -8.27
N LYS A 56 -10.37 -11.93 -9.22
CA LYS A 56 -10.55 -12.22 -10.65
C LYS A 56 -10.24 -13.66 -11.01
N ALA A 57 -9.22 -14.26 -10.41
CA ALA A 57 -8.90 -15.68 -10.62
C ALA A 57 -10.02 -16.59 -10.09
N LEU A 58 -10.58 -16.29 -8.90
CA LEU A 58 -11.68 -17.02 -8.30
C LEU A 58 -12.99 -16.89 -9.10
N ILE A 59 -13.24 -15.73 -9.72
CA ILE A 59 -14.40 -15.51 -10.60
C ILE A 59 -14.23 -16.33 -11.89
N ALA A 60 -13.07 -16.25 -12.54
CA ALA A 60 -12.81 -16.98 -13.77
C ALA A 60 -12.88 -18.51 -13.60
N ASP A 61 -12.43 -19.04 -12.45
CA ASP A 61 -12.58 -20.46 -12.10
C ASP A 61 -14.08 -20.87 -11.99
N LYS A 62 -14.91 -20.02 -11.37
CA LYS A 62 -16.38 -20.26 -11.27
C LYS A 62 -17.06 -20.30 -12.64
N ASP A 63 -16.58 -19.50 -13.59
CA ASP A 63 -17.09 -19.46 -14.96
C ASP A 63 -16.52 -20.59 -15.85
N GLY A 64 -15.74 -21.51 -15.27
CA GLY A 64 -15.19 -22.69 -15.97
C GLY A 64 -13.95 -22.38 -16.81
N HIS A 65 -13.30 -21.24 -16.60
CA HIS A 65 -12.03 -20.94 -17.26
C HIS A 65 -10.87 -21.59 -16.50
N HIS A 66 -10.22 -22.58 -17.12
CA HIS A 66 -8.94 -23.09 -16.64
C HIS A 66 -7.88 -21.98 -16.69
N LEU A 67 -7.30 -21.66 -15.53
CA LEU A 67 -6.20 -20.70 -15.35
C LEU A 67 -4.90 -21.43 -15.03
N CYS A 68 -3.77 -20.72 -15.13
CA CYS A 68 -2.44 -21.21 -14.80
C CYS A 68 -2.21 -21.57 -13.31
N PHE A 69 -3.16 -21.25 -12.43
CA PHE A 69 -3.12 -21.58 -11.01
C PHE A 69 -4.27 -22.51 -10.64
N SER A 70 -3.98 -23.48 -9.78
CA SER A 70 -5.04 -24.29 -9.19
C SER A 70 -5.77 -23.50 -8.10
N LYS A 71 -7.02 -23.87 -7.84
CA LYS A 71 -7.79 -23.37 -6.68
C LYS A 71 -7.05 -23.60 -5.37
N ASP A 72 -6.32 -24.70 -5.26
CA ASP A 72 -5.52 -25.04 -4.08
C ASP A 72 -4.35 -24.07 -3.88
N ASP A 73 -3.70 -23.62 -4.97
CA ASP A 73 -2.61 -22.65 -4.90
C ASP A 73 -3.11 -21.27 -4.45
N ILE A 74 -4.24 -20.82 -4.99
CA ILE A 74 -4.88 -19.56 -4.57
C ILE A 74 -5.36 -19.63 -3.10
N ASN A 75 -5.92 -20.77 -2.69
CA ASN A 75 -6.35 -20.98 -1.31
C ASN A 75 -5.16 -20.99 -0.34
N LYS A 76 -4.01 -21.57 -0.72
CA LYS A 76 -2.79 -21.56 0.10
C LYS A 76 -2.29 -20.12 0.33
N VAL A 77 -2.26 -19.29 -0.71
CA VAL A 77 -1.87 -17.88 -0.60
C VAL A 77 -2.81 -17.14 0.36
N THR A 78 -4.12 -17.33 0.21
CA THR A 78 -5.14 -16.70 1.05
C THR A 78 -5.04 -17.17 2.52
N ALA A 79 -4.85 -18.48 2.74
CA ALA A 79 -4.68 -19.04 4.08
C ALA A 79 -3.37 -18.60 4.75
N GLY A 80 -2.28 -18.46 3.97
CA GLY A 80 -1.01 -17.91 4.43
C GLY A 80 -1.15 -16.47 4.92
N ARG A 81 -1.82 -15.62 4.12
CA ARG A 81 -2.12 -14.23 4.49
C ARG A 81 -2.99 -14.15 5.75
N LYS A 82 -4.04 -14.97 5.84
CA LYS A 82 -4.91 -15.00 7.02
C LYS A 82 -4.15 -15.38 8.30
N LYS A 83 -3.28 -16.40 8.24
CA LYS A 83 -2.44 -16.78 9.37
C LYS A 83 -1.45 -15.68 9.77
N GLN A 84 -0.92 -14.94 8.80
CA GLN A 84 -0.02 -13.83 9.07
C GLN A 84 -0.75 -12.67 9.76
N ILE A 85 -1.97 -12.36 9.31
CA ILE A 85 -2.85 -11.37 9.97
C ILE A 85 -3.20 -11.81 11.39
N GLU A 86 -3.67 -13.05 11.59
CA GLU A 86 -4.00 -13.59 12.92
C GLU A 86 -2.79 -13.59 13.87
N LYS A 87 -1.58 -13.82 13.34
CA LYS A 87 -0.34 -13.76 14.11
C LYS A 87 -0.02 -12.32 14.54
N THR A 88 -0.11 -11.37 13.60
CA THR A 88 0.11 -9.95 13.89
C THR A 88 -0.93 -9.40 14.87
N GLU A 89 -2.20 -9.80 14.76
CA GLU A 89 -3.27 -9.42 15.70
C GLU A 89 -3.02 -9.96 17.11
N LYS A 90 -2.54 -11.20 17.25
CA LYS A 90 -2.15 -11.77 18.55
C LYS A 90 -0.95 -11.07 19.16
N GLU A 91 0.06 -10.76 18.36
CA GLU A 91 1.24 -10.00 18.80
C GLU A 91 0.85 -8.57 19.23
N GLU A 92 -0.10 -7.93 18.54
CA GLU A 92 -0.68 -6.63 18.93
C GLU A 92 -1.51 -6.72 20.23
N GLU A 93 -2.27 -7.80 20.45
CA GLU A 93 -3.02 -8.02 21.70
C GLU A 93 -2.11 -8.29 22.90
N ASP A 94 -1.09 -9.14 22.73
CA ASP A 94 -0.13 -9.46 23.80
C ASP A 94 0.68 -8.21 24.17
N HIS A 95 1.10 -7.41 23.19
CA HIS A 95 1.79 -6.15 23.45
C HIS A 95 0.90 -5.11 24.15
N LYS A 96 -0.39 -5.03 23.80
CA LYS A 96 -1.36 -4.19 24.53
C LYS A 96 -1.52 -4.62 25.99
N ARG A 97 -1.50 -5.92 26.29
CA ARG A 97 -1.60 -6.44 27.67
C ARG A 97 -0.36 -6.09 28.49
N GLU A 98 0.82 -6.22 27.91
CA GLU A 98 2.10 -5.90 28.56
C GLU A 98 2.23 -4.40 28.89
N VAL A 99 1.71 -3.53 28.00
CA VAL A 99 1.66 -2.07 28.21
C VAL A 99 0.65 -1.68 29.31
N ILE A 100 -0.45 -2.41 29.46
CA ILE A 100 -1.45 -2.18 30.52
C ILE A 100 -0.87 -2.55 31.90
N GLU A 101 -0.13 -3.67 32.02
CA GLU A 101 0.51 -4.05 33.29
C GLU A 101 1.64 -3.09 33.72
N ALA A 102 2.33 -2.46 32.77
CA ALA A 102 3.34 -1.44 33.08
C ALA A 102 2.76 -0.07 33.51
N GLY A 103 1.45 0.15 33.30
CA GLY A 103 0.78 1.45 33.48
C GLY A 103 0.22 1.76 34.88
N GLU A 104 0.22 0.82 35.84
CA GLU A 104 -0.41 1.00 37.16
C GLU A 104 0.34 1.92 38.15
N LYS A 105 1.18 2.85 37.66
CA LYS A 105 1.63 4.00 38.44
C LYS A 105 1.50 5.30 37.64
N GLY A 106 0.27 5.80 37.51
CA GLY A 106 0.06 7.22 37.21
C GLY A 106 -1.19 7.57 36.42
N LEU A 107 -2.26 7.89 37.15
CA LEU A 107 -3.42 8.72 36.80
C LEU A 107 -4.34 8.34 35.62
N SER A 108 -5.61 8.31 36.00
CA SER A 108 -6.86 8.28 35.22
C SER A 108 -6.91 9.15 33.96
N SER A 109 -7.48 8.62 32.88
CA SER A 109 -8.79 9.10 32.36
C SER A 109 -9.36 8.18 31.28
N ASP A 110 -10.58 7.71 31.51
CA ASP A 110 -11.64 7.34 30.57
C ASP A 110 -11.28 7.14 29.08
N SER A 111 -11.02 5.88 28.70
CA SER A 111 -11.19 5.43 27.32
C SER A 111 -12.67 5.18 27.05
N LYS A 112 -13.33 6.16 26.42
CA LYS A 112 -14.61 5.93 25.74
C LYS A 112 -14.38 4.99 24.56
N THR A 113 -14.70 3.72 24.76
CA THR A 113 -15.01 2.77 23.69
C THR A 113 -16.26 3.27 22.97
N SER A 114 -16.09 4.11 21.94
CA SER A 114 -17.18 4.43 21.02
C SER A 114 -17.29 3.30 20.01
N GLY A 115 -18.46 2.67 19.97
CA GLY A 115 -18.74 1.49 19.16
C GLY A 115 -18.52 1.76 17.67
N ILE A 116 -17.81 0.85 17.01
CA ILE A 116 -17.69 0.79 15.56
C ILE A 116 -19.11 0.66 14.99
N SER A 117 -19.55 1.68 14.25
CA SER A 117 -20.79 1.64 13.48
C SER A 117 -20.55 0.80 12.21
N GLU A 118 -21.48 -0.10 11.88
CA GLU A 118 -21.42 -0.99 10.70
C GLU A 118 -21.59 -0.25 9.35
N LYS A 119 -21.62 1.09 9.35
CA LYS A 119 -21.81 1.88 8.14
C LYS A 119 -20.52 1.98 7.34
N ILE A 120 -20.52 1.37 6.16
CA ILE A 120 -19.44 1.49 5.19
C ILE A 120 -19.60 2.80 4.42
N ASN A 121 -18.54 3.60 4.40
CA ASN A 121 -18.39 4.81 3.60
C ASN A 121 -17.21 4.66 2.64
N THR A 122 -17.05 5.62 1.74
CA THR A 122 -15.95 5.64 0.78
C THR A 122 -15.23 6.97 0.85
N CYS A 123 -13.91 6.91 0.77
CA CYS A 123 -12.99 8.04 0.63
C CYS A 123 -12.11 7.82 -0.61
N THR A 124 -11.30 8.81 -0.95
CA THR A 124 -10.28 8.70 -2.01
C THR A 124 -8.90 8.84 -1.40
N ILE A 125 -7.94 8.02 -1.83
CA ILE A 125 -6.53 8.14 -1.44
C ILE A 125 -5.63 8.21 -2.67
N GLN A 126 -4.55 8.98 -2.55
CA GLN A 126 -3.44 9.02 -3.50
C GLN A 126 -2.12 9.03 -2.74
N ILE A 127 -1.09 8.36 -3.28
CA ILE A 127 0.27 8.36 -2.71
C ILE A 127 1.26 8.79 -3.80
N ARG A 128 2.04 9.82 -3.52
CA ARG A 128 2.95 10.43 -4.49
C ARG A 128 4.32 10.76 -3.91
N CYS A 129 5.31 10.85 -4.78
CA CYS A 129 6.70 11.19 -4.45
C CYS A 129 7.31 12.18 -5.47
N ASP A 130 6.51 13.10 -6.01
CA ASP A 130 6.94 14.04 -7.07
C ASP A 130 8.17 14.87 -6.68
N SER A 131 8.29 15.24 -5.40
CA SER A 131 9.41 16.04 -4.93
C SER A 131 10.75 15.36 -5.19
N ILE A 132 10.81 14.02 -5.13
CA ILE A 132 12.03 13.25 -5.39
C ILE A 132 12.49 13.41 -6.83
N LEU A 133 11.56 13.48 -7.80
CA LEU A 133 11.90 13.65 -9.22
C LEU A 133 12.67 14.95 -9.50
N SER A 134 12.44 15.97 -8.68
CA SER A 134 13.14 17.27 -8.76
C SER A 134 14.38 17.35 -7.88
N ASN A 135 14.67 16.31 -7.08
CA ASN A 135 15.77 16.25 -6.11
C ASN A 135 16.49 14.90 -6.17
N MET A 136 16.57 14.28 -7.35
CA MET A 136 17.14 12.94 -7.53
C MET A 136 18.60 12.87 -7.09
N GLU A 137 19.35 13.98 -7.15
CA GLU A 137 20.73 14.03 -6.65
C GLU A 137 20.85 13.86 -5.14
N SER A 138 19.79 14.16 -4.39
CA SER A 138 19.75 14.00 -2.93
C SER A 138 19.24 12.62 -2.51
N LEU A 139 18.69 11.86 -3.45
CA LEU A 139 18.15 10.54 -3.20
C LEU A 139 19.28 9.55 -2.85
N LYS A 140 19.10 8.78 -1.77
CA LYS A 140 20.04 7.70 -1.42
C LYS A 140 20.17 6.69 -2.56
N ALA A 141 21.41 6.31 -2.85
CA ALA A 141 21.73 5.38 -3.93
C ALA A 141 20.97 4.05 -3.79
N GLY A 142 20.43 3.55 -4.91
CA GLY A 142 19.68 2.30 -4.99
C GLY A 142 18.17 2.45 -4.73
N LYS A 143 17.70 3.64 -4.33
CA LYS A 143 16.28 3.94 -4.13
C LYS A 143 15.56 4.36 -5.42
N GLU A 144 16.29 4.68 -6.48
CA GLU A 144 15.76 5.18 -7.76
C GLU A 144 14.73 4.22 -8.35
N ARG A 145 14.91 2.90 -8.16
CA ARG A 145 13.98 1.87 -8.62
C ARG A 145 12.59 1.93 -7.98
N PHE A 146 12.45 2.61 -6.84
CA PHE A 146 11.20 2.77 -6.12
C PHE A 146 10.49 4.09 -6.41
N VAL A 147 11.07 4.94 -7.27
CA VAL A 147 10.52 6.23 -7.66
C VAL A 147 9.86 6.09 -9.04
N PRO A 148 8.51 6.08 -9.15
CA PRO A 148 7.84 6.09 -10.43
C PRO A 148 8.20 7.35 -11.22
N SER A 149 8.38 7.22 -12.53
CA SER A 149 8.77 8.33 -13.42
C SER A 149 7.78 9.51 -13.42
N ASN A 150 6.52 9.26 -13.04
CA ASN A 150 5.46 10.26 -12.91
C ASN A 150 5.18 10.65 -11.45
N GLY A 151 5.97 10.15 -10.50
CA GLY A 151 5.83 10.44 -9.07
C GLY A 151 4.61 9.79 -8.42
N VAL A 152 3.83 8.96 -9.12
CA VAL A 152 2.60 8.36 -8.58
C VAL A 152 2.87 6.92 -8.15
N ILE A 153 2.89 6.68 -6.84
CA ILE A 153 3.04 5.35 -6.23
C ILE A 153 1.69 4.65 -6.17
N LEU A 154 0.66 5.37 -5.74
CA LEU A 154 -0.73 4.93 -5.79
C LEU A 154 -1.56 6.01 -6.49
N ALA A 155 -2.16 5.65 -7.62
CA ALA A 155 -3.10 6.52 -8.32
C ALA A 155 -4.33 6.78 -7.44
N SER A 156 -5.01 7.91 -7.69
CA SER A 156 -6.26 8.27 -6.99
C SER A 156 -7.24 7.09 -7.02
N SER A 157 -7.49 6.50 -5.86
CA SER A 157 -8.25 5.26 -5.71
C SER A 157 -9.30 5.40 -4.62
N ALA A 158 -10.48 4.85 -4.86
CA ALA A 158 -11.54 4.78 -3.86
C ALA A 158 -11.19 3.71 -2.81
N VAL A 159 -11.34 4.04 -1.53
CA VAL A 159 -11.11 3.12 -0.41
C VAL A 159 -12.32 3.16 0.51
N GLU A 160 -12.84 1.98 0.82
CA GLU A 160 -13.90 1.83 1.79
C GLU A 160 -13.36 1.93 3.22
N PHE A 161 -14.15 2.54 4.08
CA PHE A 161 -13.83 2.70 5.49
C PHE A 161 -15.10 2.66 6.34
N ARG A 162 -14.96 2.33 7.62
CA ARG A 162 -16.06 2.30 8.60
C ARG A 162 -16.01 3.55 9.48
N ASP A 163 -17.16 3.96 10.01
CA ASP A 163 -17.19 5.07 10.97
C ASP A 163 -16.24 4.79 12.16
N GLY A 164 -15.43 5.80 12.50
CA GLY A 164 -14.39 5.68 13.54
C GLY A 164 -13.02 5.26 13.03
N GLU A 165 -12.89 4.83 11.77
CA GLU A 165 -11.57 4.60 11.17
C GLU A 165 -10.84 5.90 10.87
N THR A 166 -9.52 5.83 10.90
CA THR A 166 -8.62 6.98 10.84
C THR A 166 -7.91 7.10 9.49
N GLY A 167 -7.25 8.23 9.24
CA GLY A 167 -6.39 8.40 8.07
C GLY A 167 -5.27 7.36 8.00
N PHE A 168 -4.79 6.88 9.16
CA PHE A 168 -3.85 5.77 9.24
C PHE A 168 -4.46 4.46 8.75
N ASP A 169 -5.69 4.12 9.18
CA ASP A 169 -6.35 2.87 8.80
C ASP A 169 -6.60 2.81 7.30
N VAL A 170 -7.01 3.94 6.70
CA VAL A 170 -7.17 4.06 5.25
C VAL A 170 -5.82 3.90 4.52
N LEU A 171 -4.74 4.52 5.00
CA LEU A 171 -3.40 4.33 4.42
C LEU A 171 -2.96 2.87 4.49
N LYS A 172 -3.06 2.24 5.68
CA LYS A 172 -2.68 0.85 5.91
C LYS A 172 -3.44 -0.08 4.98
N ARG A 173 -4.76 0.11 4.84
CA ARG A 173 -5.61 -0.65 3.93
C ARG A 173 -5.21 -0.45 2.48
N ALA A 174 -5.05 0.80 2.03
CA ALA A 174 -4.69 1.12 0.66
C ALA A 174 -3.34 0.51 0.25
N CYS A 175 -2.32 0.64 1.10
CA CYS A 175 -1.00 0.07 0.87
C CYS A 175 -1.06 -1.47 0.84
N SER A 176 -1.76 -2.08 1.79
CA SER A 176 -1.95 -3.54 1.84
C SER A 176 -2.63 -4.06 0.57
N SER A 177 -3.74 -3.44 0.15
CA SER A 177 -4.48 -3.83 -1.07
C SER A 177 -3.69 -3.64 -2.36
N ALA A 178 -2.83 -2.62 -2.41
CA ALA A 178 -1.99 -2.33 -3.57
C ALA A 178 -0.65 -3.11 -3.58
N GLY A 179 -0.31 -3.84 -2.52
CA GLY A 179 0.99 -4.48 -2.37
C GLY A 179 2.14 -3.49 -2.19
N ILE A 180 1.85 -2.31 -1.64
CA ILE A 180 2.84 -1.27 -1.37
C ILE A 180 3.40 -1.48 0.04
N GLN A 181 4.72 -1.58 0.15
CA GLN A 181 5.39 -1.66 1.45
C GLN A 181 5.10 -0.39 2.27
N LEU A 182 4.80 -0.57 3.55
CA LEU A 182 4.50 0.50 4.49
C LEU A 182 5.24 0.22 5.80
N GLU A 183 6.06 1.17 6.26
CA GLU A 183 6.76 1.15 7.54
C GLU A 183 6.23 2.27 8.45
N TYR A 184 5.97 1.95 9.71
CA TYR A 184 5.48 2.91 10.68
C TYR A 184 5.83 2.49 12.11
N SER A 185 5.95 3.47 13.00
CA SER A 185 6.11 3.24 14.44
C SER A 185 5.10 4.07 15.23
N TYR A 186 4.63 3.51 16.35
CA TYR A 186 3.75 4.26 17.24
C TYR A 186 4.59 5.28 18.02
N THR A 187 4.19 6.56 17.98
CA THR A 187 4.86 7.60 18.75
C THR A 187 3.98 8.03 19.92
N PRO A 188 4.23 7.55 21.15
CA PRO A 188 3.39 7.84 22.31
C PRO A 188 3.20 9.34 22.58
N ALA A 189 4.23 10.15 22.32
CA ALA A 189 4.19 11.60 22.51
C ALA A 189 3.13 12.30 21.62
N TYR A 190 2.73 11.69 20.51
CA TYR A 190 1.75 12.23 19.57
C TYR A 190 0.45 11.43 19.52
N GLY A 191 0.36 10.32 20.26
CA GLY A 191 -0.80 9.42 20.23
C GLY A 191 -1.14 8.91 18.82
N SER A 192 -0.15 8.79 17.95
CA SER A 192 -0.34 8.48 16.53
C SER A 192 0.82 7.65 15.99
N TYR A 193 0.52 6.88 14.95
CA TYR A 193 1.55 6.26 14.12
C TYR A 193 2.27 7.32 13.30
N TYR A 194 3.60 7.26 13.33
CA TYR A 194 4.50 8.01 12.47
C TYR A 194 4.85 7.14 11.26
N ILE A 195 4.76 7.70 10.05
CA ILE A 195 5.03 6.97 8.81
C ILE A 195 6.48 7.17 8.42
N GLU A 196 7.27 6.11 8.60
CA GLU A 196 8.70 6.10 8.32
C GLU A 196 8.99 5.85 6.85
N GLY A 197 8.15 5.05 6.17
CA GLY A 197 8.38 4.71 4.77
C GLY A 197 7.15 4.20 4.04
N ILE A 198 7.05 4.53 2.76
CA ILE A 198 6.06 4.01 1.83
C ILE A 198 6.78 3.63 0.53
N ASN A 199 6.49 2.44 -0.01
CA ASN A 199 7.11 1.91 -1.21
C ASN A 199 8.65 1.83 -1.12
N ASN A 200 9.19 1.48 0.05
CA ASN A 200 10.63 1.48 0.34
C ASN A 200 11.31 2.85 0.20
N LEU A 201 10.56 3.95 0.11
CA LEU A 201 11.08 5.31 0.21
C LEU A 201 10.84 5.80 1.63
N TYR A 202 11.92 6.02 2.37
CA TYR A 202 11.87 6.33 3.80
C TYR A 202 12.10 7.81 4.05
N GLU A 203 11.73 8.26 5.24
CA GLU A 203 12.25 9.51 5.78
C GLU A 203 13.78 9.56 5.63
N PHE A 204 14.27 10.77 5.40
CA PHE A 204 15.68 11.06 5.17
C PHE A 204 16.32 10.48 3.91
N ASP A 205 15.58 9.74 3.06
CA ASP A 205 16.12 9.25 1.78
C ASP A 205 16.46 10.36 0.78
N CYS A 206 15.97 11.59 0.96
CA CYS A 206 16.37 12.79 0.19
C CYS A 206 16.98 13.89 1.08
N GLY A 207 17.64 13.52 2.19
CA GLY A 207 18.27 14.44 3.13
C GLY A 207 17.50 14.63 4.43
N SER A 208 18.11 15.25 5.44
CA SER A 208 17.63 15.22 6.84
C SER A 208 16.26 15.86 7.11
N ARG A 209 15.67 16.53 6.11
CA ARG A 209 14.32 17.13 6.21
C ARG A 209 13.30 16.40 5.36
N SER A 210 13.67 15.31 4.70
CA SER A 210 12.77 14.59 3.82
C SER A 210 11.91 13.59 4.57
N GLY A 211 10.67 13.40 4.14
CA GLY A 211 9.71 12.51 4.82
C GLY A 211 8.33 12.50 4.20
N TRP A 212 7.43 11.74 4.83
CA TRP A 212 6.05 11.58 4.40
C TRP A 212 5.11 12.57 5.07
N MET A 213 4.33 13.27 4.24
CA MET A 213 3.33 14.23 4.67
C MET A 213 1.96 13.79 4.13
N TYR A 214 0.90 14.07 4.87
CA TYR A 214 -0.46 13.81 4.40
C TYR A 214 -1.30 15.09 4.40
N THR A 215 -2.29 15.13 3.52
CA THR A 215 -3.31 16.18 3.45
C THR A 215 -4.67 15.54 3.36
N VAL A 216 -5.69 16.20 3.89
CA VAL A 216 -7.09 15.81 3.75
C VAL A 216 -7.86 16.97 3.12
N ASN A 217 -8.50 16.72 1.99
CA ASN A 217 -9.22 17.73 1.20
C ASN A 217 -8.36 18.97 0.87
N GLY A 218 -7.06 18.75 0.62
CA GLY A 218 -6.08 19.81 0.31
C GLY A 218 -5.56 20.58 1.53
N TRP A 219 -6.06 20.30 2.73
CA TRP A 219 -5.56 20.87 3.98
C TRP A 219 -4.53 19.93 4.62
N ALA A 220 -3.42 20.47 5.13
CA ALA A 220 -2.40 19.72 5.87
C ALA A 220 -2.72 19.76 7.37
N PRO A 221 -3.11 18.64 8.00
CA PRO A 221 -3.39 18.63 9.43
C PRO A 221 -2.11 18.84 10.25
N ASN A 222 -2.25 19.51 11.39
CA ASN A 222 -1.16 19.72 12.36
C ASN A 222 -1.09 18.62 13.43
N TYR A 223 -1.69 17.47 13.16
CA TYR A 223 -1.72 16.29 14.03
C TYR A 223 -1.55 15.02 13.21
N GLY A 224 -1.22 13.92 13.88
CA GLY A 224 -0.93 12.64 13.24
C GLY A 224 -2.14 12.00 12.57
N CYS A 225 -1.88 11.16 11.56
CA CYS A 225 -2.93 10.53 10.75
C CYS A 225 -3.85 9.58 11.54
N SER A 226 -3.43 9.10 12.71
CA SER A 226 -4.26 8.31 13.62
C SER A 226 -5.27 9.14 14.42
N SER A 227 -5.13 10.47 14.43
CA SER A 227 -6.08 11.36 15.12
C SER A 227 -7.13 11.97 14.17
N TYR A 228 -6.97 11.77 12.85
CA TYR A 228 -7.97 12.19 11.88
C TYR A 228 -9.00 11.08 11.67
N GLU A 229 -10.22 11.26 12.18
CA GLU A 229 -11.35 10.39 11.87
C GLU A 229 -11.88 10.68 10.46
N MET A 230 -12.01 9.63 9.66
CA MET A 230 -12.40 9.71 8.26
C MET A 230 -13.86 10.10 8.08
N LYS A 231 -14.14 10.95 7.08
CA LYS A 231 -15.49 11.34 6.68
C LYS A 231 -15.78 10.89 5.25
N LYS A 232 -17.06 10.61 5.01
CA LYS A 232 -17.52 10.17 3.69
C LYS A 232 -17.13 11.20 2.64
N GLY A 233 -16.45 10.75 1.59
CA GLY A 233 -16.02 11.59 0.47
C GLY A 233 -14.71 12.34 0.70
N ASP A 234 -14.03 12.14 1.84
CA ASP A 234 -12.71 12.75 2.06
C ASP A 234 -11.70 12.31 0.99
N VAL A 235 -10.80 13.22 0.64
CA VAL A 235 -9.68 12.99 -0.26
C VAL A 235 -8.38 13.10 0.51
N ILE A 236 -7.67 11.98 0.71
CA ILE A 236 -6.37 11.95 1.36
C ILE A 236 -5.27 11.90 0.31
N VAL A 237 -4.25 12.74 0.45
CA VAL A 237 -3.04 12.64 -0.38
C VAL A 237 -1.82 12.54 0.52
N TRP A 238 -1.06 11.45 0.35
CA TRP A 238 0.27 11.26 0.92
C TRP A 238 1.32 11.71 -0.08
N ASN A 239 2.19 12.62 0.32
CA ASN A 239 3.28 13.14 -0.49
C ASN A 239 4.61 12.96 0.22
N TYR A 240 5.60 12.44 -0.49
CA TYR A 240 6.98 12.57 -0.05
C TYR A 240 7.43 14.01 -0.26
N THR A 241 8.08 14.61 0.75
CA THR A 241 8.75 15.90 0.63
C THR A 241 10.26 15.74 0.79
N CYS A 242 11.06 16.43 -0.03
CA CYS A 242 12.52 16.52 0.12
C CYS A 242 12.93 17.70 1.01
N ASN A 243 12.11 18.75 1.01
CA ASN A 243 12.29 19.94 1.83
C ASN A 243 11.16 19.92 2.86
N GLY A 244 11.44 19.40 4.06
CA GLY A 244 10.52 19.49 5.18
C GLY A 244 10.00 20.93 5.34
N ILE A 245 8.84 21.08 6.01
CA ILE A 245 8.28 22.41 6.30
C ILE A 245 9.28 23.24 7.10
#